data_AF-A0A2K3MAQ1-F1
#
_entry.id   AF-A0A2K3MAQ1-F1
#
_cell.length_a   1.000
_cell.length_b   1.000
_cell.length_c   1.000
_cell.angle_alpha   90.00
_cell.angle_beta   90.00
_cell.angle_gamma   90.00
#
_symmetry.space_group_name_H-M   'P 1'
#
loop_
_entity.id
_entity.type
_entity.pdbx_description
1 polymer ?
#
loop_
_entity_poly.entity_id
_entity_poly.type
_entity_poly.pdbx_seq_one_letter_code
_entity_poly.pdbx_strand_id
1 'polypeptide(L)'
;MTCTFLNCMEGAIPFKYLGIPVGAGSRRMSTWGPLLENLRKRLNSWGNKCISLGGRLILLNPVLNYIPIFFMSFLKLPIQAMKKMIRIQWEFLWSGVNAEKKLCWLKWNVVCQEKIKDDLGVRDV
;
A
#
# COMPACT_ATOMS: atom_id res chain seq x y z
N MET A 1 23.42 26.44 -13.30
CA MET A 1 23.96 27.09 -14.51
C MET A 1 23.03 27.03 -15.72
N THR A 2 22.22 25.97 -15.92
CA THR A 2 21.24 25.89 -17.02
C THR A 2 19.92 26.64 -16.74
N CYS A 3 19.40 26.63 -15.50
CA CYS A 3 18.17 27.37 -15.14
C CYS A 3 18.32 28.88 -15.33
N THR A 4 19.50 29.44 -14.99
CA THR A 4 19.85 30.86 -15.19
C THR A 4 19.94 31.24 -16.67
N PHE A 5 20.32 30.32 -17.55
CA PHE A 5 20.38 30.56 -19.00
C PHE A 5 18.98 30.57 -19.64
N LEU A 6 18.07 29.71 -19.18
CA LEU A 6 16.70 29.58 -19.70
C LEU A 6 15.69 30.51 -19.00
N ASN A 7 16.14 31.33 -18.04
CA ASN A 7 15.29 32.14 -17.16
C ASN A 7 14.15 31.33 -16.49
N CYS A 8 14.44 30.08 -16.12
CA CYS A 8 13.49 29.18 -15.47
C CYS A 8 13.64 29.21 -13.95
N MET A 9 12.52 29.10 -13.23
CA MET A 9 12.53 28.94 -11.77
C MET A 9 13.10 27.57 -11.38
N GLU A 10 14.05 27.56 -10.44
CA GLU A 10 14.60 26.33 -9.89
C GLU A 10 13.66 25.76 -8.81
N GLY A 11 13.28 24.48 -8.98
CA GLY A 11 12.43 23.79 -8.00
C GLY A 11 13.24 23.33 -6.77
N ALA A 12 12.67 23.49 -5.58
CA ALA A 12 13.27 23.01 -4.34
C ALA A 12 12.88 21.55 -4.05
N ILE A 13 13.83 20.78 -3.53
CA ILE A 13 13.66 19.39 -3.09
C ILE A 13 13.57 19.37 -1.55
N PRO A 14 12.70 18.55 -0.93
CA PRO A 14 11.84 17.53 -1.53
C PRO A 14 10.47 18.06 -1.97
N PHE A 15 9.99 17.60 -3.13
CA PHE A 15 8.64 17.87 -3.64
C PHE A 15 7.90 16.56 -3.95
N LYS A 16 6.58 16.63 -4.15
CA LYS A 16 5.73 15.45 -4.41
C LYS A 16 5.33 15.41 -5.88
N TYR A 17 5.66 14.34 -6.57
CA TYR A 17 5.28 14.09 -7.97
C TYR A 17 4.52 12.79 -8.09
N LEU A 18 3.28 12.81 -8.62
CA LEU A 18 2.41 11.64 -8.76
C LEU A 18 2.24 10.81 -7.46
N GLY A 19 2.34 11.46 -6.30
CA GLY A 19 2.28 10.76 -5.01
C GLY A 19 3.63 10.37 -4.41
N ILE A 20 4.69 10.38 -5.22
CA ILE A 20 6.05 9.99 -4.85
C ILE A 20 6.82 11.20 -4.34
N PRO A 21 7.46 11.12 -3.17
CA PRO A 21 8.31 12.18 -2.65
C PRO A 21 9.68 12.14 -3.36
N VAL A 22 9.90 13.08 -4.29
CA VAL A 22 11.12 13.19 -5.09
C VAL A 22 12.21 13.88 -4.26
N GLY A 23 13.38 13.22 -4.19
CA GLY A 23 14.54 13.66 -3.41
C GLY A 23 14.39 13.58 -1.89
N ALA A 24 13.28 13.01 -1.39
CA ALA A 24 13.21 12.52 -0.02
C ALA A 24 13.96 11.19 0.12
N GLY A 25 14.57 10.94 1.28
CA GLY A 25 15.31 9.71 1.52
C GLY A 25 14.40 8.48 1.55
N SER A 26 14.47 7.61 0.54
CA SER A 26 13.71 6.35 0.46
C SER A 26 13.92 5.40 1.64
N ARG A 27 15.07 5.51 2.33
CA ARG A 27 15.39 4.70 3.52
C ARG A 27 14.64 5.13 4.78
N ARG A 28 14.16 6.38 4.84
CA ARG A 28 13.49 6.93 6.02
C ARG A 28 12.04 6.51 6.03
N MET A 29 11.56 6.04 7.18
CA MET A 29 10.17 5.63 7.34
C MET A 29 9.18 6.79 7.18
N SER A 30 9.60 8.02 7.50
CA SER A 30 8.80 9.24 7.33
C SER A 30 8.37 9.47 5.88
N THR A 31 9.21 9.09 4.91
CA THR A 31 8.94 9.17 3.48
C THR A 31 7.73 8.32 3.06
N TRP A 32 7.50 7.19 3.76
CA TRP A 32 6.44 6.22 3.47
C TRP A 32 5.15 6.47 4.26
N GLY A 33 5.18 7.34 5.27
CA GLY A 33 4.02 7.66 6.11
C GLY A 33 2.78 8.10 5.29
N PRO A 34 2.91 9.08 4.38
CA PRO A 34 1.79 9.54 3.55
C PRO A 34 1.23 8.44 2.64
N LEU A 35 2.08 7.52 2.15
CA LEU A 35 1.63 6.37 1.36
C LEU A 35 0.76 5.44 2.18
N LEU A 36 1.24 5.06 3.37
CA LEU A 36 0.54 4.16 4.27
C LEU A 36 -0.82 4.73 4.69
N GLU A 37 -0.87 6.03 4.96
CA GLU A 37 -2.11 6.71 5.30
C GLU A 37 -3.11 6.72 4.14
N ASN A 38 -2.63 6.97 2.90
CA ASN A 38 -3.46 6.89 1.71
C ASN A 38 -4.01 5.49 1.46
N LEU A 39 -3.20 4.44 1.64
CA LEU A 39 -3.64 3.05 1.56
C LEU A 39 -4.72 2.77 2.59
N ARG A 40 -4.50 3.17 3.85
CA ARG A 40 -5.47 3.00 4.93
C ARG A 40 -6.78 3.74 4.65
N LYS A 41 -6.72 4.98 4.19
CA LYS A 41 -7.91 5.79 3.82
C LYS A 41 -8.72 5.13 2.70
N ARG A 42 -8.06 4.60 1.66
CA ARG A 42 -8.72 3.88 0.55
C ARG A 42 -9.38 2.59 1.01
N LEU A 43 -8.69 1.81 1.85
CA LEU A 43 -9.24 0.56 2.38
C LEU A 43 -10.40 0.83 3.35
N ASN A 44 -10.30 1.85 4.21
CA ASN A 44 -11.37 2.23 5.12
C ASN A 44 -12.62 2.77 4.39
N SER A 45 -12.44 3.53 3.30
CA SER A 45 -13.58 4.04 2.52
C SER A 45 -14.38 2.93 1.84
N TRP A 46 -13.74 1.79 1.56
CA TRP A 46 -14.42 0.57 1.12
C TRP A 46 -14.95 -0.23 2.29
N GLY A 47 -14.21 -0.28 3.40
CA GLY A 47 -14.58 -0.91 4.64
C GLY A 47 -16.03 -0.59 5.01
N ASN A 48 -16.40 0.69 5.05
CA ASN A 48 -17.74 1.18 5.43
C ASN A 48 -18.92 0.68 4.57
N LYS A 49 -18.68 -0.05 3.49
CA LYS A 49 -19.71 -0.72 2.70
C LYS A 49 -19.79 -2.16 3.20
N CYS A 50 -20.98 -2.75 3.36
CA CYS A 50 -21.15 -4.15 3.78
C CYS A 50 -20.59 -5.13 2.73
N ILE A 51 -19.26 -5.24 2.62
CA ILE A 51 -18.54 -6.06 1.64
C ILE A 51 -18.27 -7.43 2.26
N SER A 52 -18.66 -8.48 1.53
CA SER A 52 -18.37 -9.87 1.87
C SER A 52 -16.86 -10.14 1.91
N LEU A 53 -16.43 -11.21 2.59
CA LEU A 53 -15.01 -11.60 2.63
C LEU A 53 -14.42 -11.79 1.23
N GLY A 54 -15.19 -12.45 0.34
CA GLY A 54 -14.85 -12.60 -1.08
C GLY A 54 -14.67 -11.27 -1.82
N GLY A 55 -15.58 -10.31 -1.59
CA GLY A 55 -15.47 -8.97 -2.17
C GLY A 55 -14.24 -8.21 -1.67
N ARG A 56 -13.89 -8.37 -0.39
CA ARG A 56 -12.68 -7.77 0.19
C ARG A 56 -11.42 -8.32 -0.46
N LEU A 57 -11.33 -9.62 -0.68
CA LEU A 57 -10.17 -10.24 -1.37
C LEU A 57 -10.00 -9.71 -2.79
N ILE A 58 -11.10 -9.62 -3.54
CA ILE A 58 -11.08 -9.09 -4.90
C ILE A 58 -10.64 -7.62 -4.92
N LEU A 59 -11.01 -6.81 -3.91
CA LEU A 59 -10.59 -5.42 -3.78
C LEU A 59 -9.16 -5.26 -3.24
N LEU A 60 -8.72 -6.21 -2.43
CA LEU A 60 -7.39 -6.21 -1.85
C LEU A 60 -6.35 -6.47 -2.95
N ASN A 61 -6.61 -7.38 -3.89
CA ASN A 61 -5.72 -7.68 -5.01
C ASN A 61 -5.26 -6.46 -5.85
N PRO A 62 -6.13 -5.57 -6.36
CA PRO A 62 -5.69 -4.40 -7.10
C PRO A 62 -4.94 -3.40 -6.21
N VAL A 63 -5.29 -3.25 -4.93
CA VAL A 63 -4.56 -2.37 -4.00
C VAL A 63 -3.19 -2.93 -3.63
N LEU A 64 -3.07 -4.24 -3.43
CA LEU A 64 -1.81 -4.92 -3.14
C LEU A 64 -0.85 -4.89 -4.31
N ASN A 65 -1.38 -5.09 -5.51
CA ASN A 65 -0.55 -5.19 -6.68
C ASN A 65 -0.17 -3.80 -7.16
N TYR A 66 -1.13 -2.94 -7.53
CA TYR A 66 -0.78 -1.78 -8.34
C TYR A 66 -0.09 -0.65 -7.57
N ILE A 67 -0.55 -0.32 -6.35
CA ILE A 67 0.00 0.82 -5.61
C ILE A 67 1.41 0.52 -5.08
N PRO A 68 1.67 -0.59 -4.37
CA PRO A 68 3.01 -0.96 -3.92
C PRO A 68 3.99 -1.13 -5.08
N ILE A 69 3.59 -1.82 -6.15
CA ILE A 69 4.46 -2.06 -7.32
C ILE A 69 4.86 -0.73 -7.95
N PHE A 70 3.92 0.20 -8.14
CA PHE A 70 4.23 1.53 -8.67
C PHE A 70 5.29 2.24 -7.83
N PHE A 71 5.18 2.24 -6.50
CA PHE A 71 6.18 2.89 -5.64
C PHE A 71 7.53 2.17 -5.64
N MET A 72 7.54 0.83 -5.71
CA MET A 72 8.76 0.03 -5.77
C MET A 72 9.54 0.21 -7.07
N SER A 73 8.86 0.56 -8.18
CA SER A 73 9.52 0.89 -9.45
C SER A 73 10.43 2.13 -9.34
N PHE A 74 10.15 3.06 -8.43
CA PHE A 74 10.91 4.31 -8.26
C PHE A 74 11.74 4.38 -6.98
N LEU A 75 11.32 3.70 -5.91
CA LEU A 75 11.90 3.82 -4.57
C LEU A 75 12.23 2.45 -3.99
N LYS A 76 13.43 2.30 -3.43
CA LYS A 76 13.80 1.10 -2.64
C LYS A 76 13.01 1.09 -1.35
N LEU A 77 12.10 0.13 -1.24
CA LEU A 77 11.13 0.07 -0.16
C LEU A 77 11.73 -0.63 1.08
N PRO A 78 11.74 0.01 2.26
CA PRO A 78 12.33 -0.56 3.46
C PRO A 78 11.41 -1.64 4.04
N ILE A 79 12.00 -2.71 4.59
CA ILE A 79 11.27 -3.85 5.19
C ILE A 79 10.20 -3.40 6.21
N GLN A 80 10.47 -2.32 6.95
CA GLN A 80 9.51 -1.76 7.91
C GLN A 80 8.25 -1.20 7.23
N ALA A 81 8.38 -0.59 6.05
CA ALA A 81 7.24 -0.11 5.27
C ALA A 81 6.44 -1.29 4.70
N MET A 82 7.10 -2.33 4.17
CA MET A 82 6.44 -3.57 3.74
C MET A 82 5.57 -4.15 4.85
N LYS A 83 6.15 -4.35 6.03
CA LYS A 83 5.44 -4.92 7.18
C LYS A 83 4.21 -4.11 7.57
N LYS A 84 4.28 -2.78 7.51
CA LYS A 84 3.11 -1.92 7.78
C LYS A 84 2.05 -2.01 6.69
N MET A 85 2.44 -2.13 5.41
CA MET A 85 1.52 -2.29 4.29
C MET A 85 0.74 -3.60 4.40
N ILE A 86 1.45 -4.71 4.62
CA ILE A 86 0.86 -6.04 4.85
C ILE A 86 -0.10 -6.01 6.04
N ARG A 87 0.29 -5.36 7.14
CA ARG A 87 -0.57 -5.22 8.32
C ARG A 87 -1.88 -4.48 8.00
N ILE A 88 -1.84 -3.37 7.27
CA ILE A 88 -3.04 -2.61 6.90
C ILE A 88 -4.00 -3.47 6.06
N GLN A 89 -3.47 -4.30 5.16
CA GLN A 89 -4.27 -5.18 4.31
C GLN A 89 -4.88 -6.33 5.10
N TRP A 90 -4.10 -6.91 6.02
CA TRP A 90 -4.57 -7.95 6.93
C TRP A 90 -5.70 -7.42 7.84
N GLU A 91 -5.54 -6.20 8.37
CA GLU A 91 -6.57 -5.50 9.13
C GLU A 91 -7.84 -5.28 8.29
N PHE A 92 -7.72 -4.87 7.02
CA PHE A 92 -8.88 -4.70 6.12
C PHE A 92 -9.60 -6.02 5.83
N LEU A 93 -8.85 -7.09 5.56
CA LEU A 93 -9.42 -8.40 5.24
C LEU A 93 -10.25 -8.93 6.41
N TRP A 94 -9.66 -8.95 7.61
CA TRP A 94 -10.22 -9.62 8.78
C TRP A 94 -11.06 -8.72 9.70
N SER A 95 -10.70 -7.45 9.91
CA SER A 95 -11.37 -6.63 10.94
C SER A 95 -12.77 -6.16 10.53
N GLY A 96 -13.05 -5.91 9.24
CA GLY A 96 -14.36 -5.36 8.84
C GLY A 96 -14.73 -4.02 9.50
N VAL A 97 -15.98 -3.58 9.29
CA VAL A 97 -16.50 -2.26 9.72
C VAL A 97 -16.61 -2.16 11.24
N ASN A 98 -17.02 -3.25 11.88
CA ASN A 98 -17.17 -3.31 13.32
C ASN A 98 -15.87 -3.88 13.85
N ALA A 99 -15.14 -3.07 14.62
CA ALA A 99 -13.85 -3.35 15.23
C ALA A 99 -13.85 -4.52 16.25
N GLU A 100 -14.75 -5.48 16.09
CA GLU A 100 -14.70 -6.77 16.76
C GLU A 100 -13.65 -7.62 16.07
N LYS A 101 -12.64 -8.06 16.83
CA LYS A 101 -11.59 -8.97 16.37
C LYS A 101 -12.23 -10.27 15.87
N LYS A 102 -12.58 -10.33 14.57
CA LYS A 102 -12.96 -11.60 13.94
C LYS A 102 -11.74 -12.53 13.96
N LEU A 103 -12.00 -13.79 14.31
CA LEU A 103 -10.99 -14.86 14.32
C LEU A 103 -10.23 -14.82 13.00
N CYS A 104 -8.90 -14.76 13.06
CA CYS A 104 -8.07 -14.87 11.88
C CYS A 104 -8.01 -16.34 11.49
N TRP A 105 -8.73 -16.70 10.42
CA TRP A 105 -8.88 -18.11 10.03
C TRP A 105 -7.61 -18.68 9.36
N LEU A 106 -6.75 -17.82 8.79
CA LEU A 106 -5.60 -18.25 7.99
C LEU A 106 -4.36 -17.37 8.23
N LYS A 107 -3.17 -17.98 8.17
CA LYS A 107 -1.89 -17.25 8.15
C LYS A 107 -1.76 -16.48 6.84
N TRP A 108 -1.14 -15.29 6.84
CA TRP A 108 -0.98 -14.48 5.61
C TRP A 108 -0.28 -15.23 4.47
N ASN A 109 0.68 -16.10 4.82
CA ASN A 109 1.37 -16.96 3.85
C ASN A 109 0.45 -18.00 3.19
N VAL A 110 -0.72 -18.29 3.80
CA VAL A 110 -1.83 -19.12 3.29
C VAL A 110 -3.02 -18.21 2.93
N VAL A 111 -2.74 -16.98 2.56
CA VAL A 111 -3.67 -16.10 1.83
C VAL A 111 -3.00 -15.74 0.51
N CYS A 112 -1.67 -15.65 0.56
CA CYS A 112 -0.82 -15.37 -0.58
C CYS A 112 -0.53 -16.57 -1.52
N GLN A 113 -1.03 -17.79 -1.26
CA GLN A 113 -0.80 -18.91 -2.18
C GLN A 113 -1.79 -18.88 -3.35
N GLU A 114 -1.35 -19.43 -4.49
CA GLU A 114 -2.13 -19.46 -5.72
C GLU A 114 -3.43 -20.28 -5.56
N LYS A 115 -4.51 -19.81 -6.20
CA LYS A 115 -5.85 -20.45 -6.20
C LYS A 115 -5.84 -21.92 -6.61
N ILE A 116 -4.82 -22.35 -7.35
CA ILE A 116 -4.66 -23.73 -7.84
C ILE A 116 -4.45 -24.72 -6.66
N LYS A 117 -4.02 -24.23 -5.49
CA LYS A 117 -3.81 -25.04 -4.28
C LYS A 117 -4.91 -24.86 -3.21
N ASP A 118 -6.14 -24.55 -3.61
CA ASP A 118 -7.27 -24.32 -2.67
C ASP A 118 -7.09 -23.11 -1.73
N ASP A 119 -6.32 -22.09 -2.15
CA ASP A 119 -6.07 -20.88 -1.36
C ASP A 119 -6.64 -19.60 -2.01
N LEU A 120 -6.61 -18.49 -1.28
CA LEU A 120 -7.31 -17.24 -1.57
C LEU A 120 -6.69 -16.43 -2.72
N GLY A 121 -5.48 -16.76 -3.17
CA GLY A 121 -4.90 -16.21 -4.40
C GLY A 121 -4.49 -14.76 -4.33
N VAL A 122 -4.11 -14.28 -3.15
CA VAL A 122 -3.55 -12.94 -2.99
C VAL A 122 -2.08 -12.98 -3.45
N ARG A 123 -1.58 -11.96 -4.15
CA ARG A 123 -0.15 -11.92 -4.50
C ARG A 123 0.67 -11.38 -3.34
N ASP A 124 1.67 -12.15 -2.89
CA ASP A 124 2.68 -11.67 -1.94
C ASP A 124 3.61 -10.68 -2.66
N VAL A 125 3.89 -9.57 -2.00
CA VAL A 125 4.76 -8.50 -2.51
C VAL A 125 5.86 -8.26 -1.49
#